data_AF-A0AAV5RT75-F1
#
_entry.id   AF-A0AAV5RT75-F1
#
_cell.length_a   1.000
_cell.length_b   1.000
_cell.length_c   1.000
_cell.angle_alpha   90.00
_cell.angle_beta   90.00
_cell.angle_gamma   90.00
#
_symmetry.space_group_name_H-M   'P 1'
#
loop_
_entity.id
_entity.type
_entity.pdbx_description
1 polymer ?
#
loop_
_entity_poly.entity_id
_entity_poly.type
_entity_poly.pdbx_seq_one_letter_code
_entity_poly.pdbx_strand_id
1 'polypeptide(L)'
;MFMSKLGLACAPRQRLLAVLPRCQLQSARSLLVARRTVVTSTVDWKPIKTHHNPNDKSEKKTSFGKRIVLGLMIAMPVVAFYLGTWQLRRLSWKTKLVAECETKLMYDPIPLPKSFTQDMCEDWEYRKVRIRGHFLHDEERFVGPKAKYGEKGYVLFTPFVREDTGEKILVERGWISEHKVSPDTRTLHHLSLPTGNIDIVCLVRPPKKRGRLQWAQEDTNSRLWNVADIYAIAESVGTKPINFQALYDLRDHPSWKTDMATVKDHNMASQSGRSWWQFWKGNGNGKDKSPEPSKSTAAARAKADEGALEFNELQLIKAGVPIGKPPSIDLRNNHLQYLVTWYGLSLLSTIFLVVALKKYWLGGVVSQSKLKADKLKNAKKYM
;
A
#
# COMPACT_ATOMS: atom_id res chain seq x y z
N MET A 1 42.81 16.99 -13.28
CA MET A 1 43.74 17.87 -14.02
C MET A 1 43.72 19.23 -13.34
N PHE A 2 44.82 19.66 -12.71
CA PHE A 2 44.90 20.98 -12.06
C PHE A 2 45.35 22.05 -13.06
N MET A 3 44.76 23.25 -12.98
CA MET A 3 45.23 24.47 -13.65
C MET A 3 45.25 25.59 -12.60
N SER A 4 46.42 26.17 -12.31
CA SER A 4 46.96 27.40 -12.94
C SER A 4 46.28 28.66 -12.39
N LYS A 5 46.92 29.39 -11.46
CA LYS A 5 48.00 30.41 -11.66
C LYS A 5 47.41 31.80 -11.94
N LEU A 6 47.71 32.77 -11.06
CA LEU A 6 47.85 34.24 -11.21
C LEU A 6 47.70 34.87 -9.80
N GLY A 7 48.37 35.98 -9.43
CA GLY A 7 49.42 36.74 -10.13
C GLY A 7 50.01 37.89 -9.28
N LEU A 8 51.24 38.25 -9.62
CA LEU A 8 52.03 39.49 -9.40
C LEU A 8 51.91 40.38 -8.15
N ALA A 9 53.11 40.66 -7.62
CA ALA A 9 53.58 41.74 -6.75
C ALA A 9 53.12 43.19 -7.03
N CYS A 10 53.22 44.06 -6.00
CA CYS A 10 54.08 45.27 -6.06
C CYS A 10 54.40 45.86 -4.65
N ALA A 11 55.33 46.82 -4.59
CA ALA A 11 55.66 47.71 -3.45
C ALA A 11 55.29 49.18 -3.86
N PRO A 12 55.79 50.32 -3.28
CA PRO A 12 56.65 50.57 -2.11
C PRO A 12 56.26 51.81 -1.22
N ARG A 13 57.01 52.05 -0.12
CA ARG A 13 57.49 53.35 0.50
C ARG A 13 58.05 53.03 1.92
N GLN A 14 59.19 53.54 2.42
CA GLN A 14 59.61 54.93 2.76
C GLN A 14 58.70 55.59 3.82
N ARG A 15 59.14 56.31 4.87
CA ARG A 15 60.43 56.91 5.36
C ARG A 15 60.19 57.33 6.87
N LEU A 16 61.11 57.70 7.79
CA LEU A 16 62.59 57.77 7.97
C LEU A 16 62.89 58.07 9.49
N LEU A 17 64.13 57.90 9.99
CA LEU A 17 64.67 58.37 11.31
C LEU A 17 64.17 57.63 12.60
N ALA A 18 64.86 57.65 13.76
CA ALA A 18 66.03 58.45 14.20
C ALA A 18 66.93 57.79 15.28
N VAL A 19 68.18 58.26 15.38
CA VAL A 19 69.09 58.34 16.56
C VAL A 19 69.74 57.05 17.15
N LEU A 20 71.05 57.17 17.46
CA LEU A 20 71.92 56.20 18.14
C LEU A 20 72.44 56.81 19.51
N PRO A 21 73.63 56.50 20.06
CA PRO A 21 73.72 55.66 21.28
C PRO A 21 74.51 56.30 22.44
N ARG A 22 74.61 55.64 23.62
CA ARG A 22 75.90 55.38 24.32
C ARG A 22 75.83 54.60 25.65
N CYS A 23 77.02 54.15 26.05
CA CYS A 23 77.42 53.44 27.27
C CYS A 23 77.15 54.22 28.57
N GLN A 24 76.98 53.50 29.70
CA GLN A 24 78.02 53.23 30.72
C GLN A 24 77.70 51.86 31.36
N LEU A 25 78.60 50.91 31.65
CA LEU A 25 79.92 50.86 32.31
C LEU A 25 79.83 50.58 33.85
N GLN A 26 80.54 49.51 34.25
CA GLN A 26 81.20 49.28 35.54
C GLN A 26 80.47 48.76 36.81
N SER A 27 81.24 47.88 37.46
CA SER A 27 81.36 47.61 38.91
C SER A 27 80.47 46.54 39.55
N ALA A 28 81.15 45.60 40.22
CA ALA A 28 80.55 44.53 41.00
C ALA A 28 80.59 44.86 42.50
N ARG A 29 79.65 44.29 43.27
CA ARG A 29 79.81 44.09 44.72
C ARG A 29 79.43 42.67 45.07
N SER A 30 80.42 41.89 45.47
CA SER A 30 80.26 40.53 45.99
C SER A 30 79.80 40.59 47.45
N LEU A 31 78.74 39.84 47.77
CA LEU A 31 78.30 39.58 49.15
C LEU A 31 78.37 38.08 49.42
N LEU A 32 79.26 37.70 50.34
CA LEU A 32 79.40 36.31 50.79
C LEU A 32 78.25 35.96 51.73
N VAL A 33 77.31 35.13 51.25
CA VAL A 33 76.22 34.59 52.06
C VAL A 33 76.54 33.14 52.46
N ALA A 34 76.76 32.92 53.76
CA ALA A 34 77.06 31.60 54.29
C ALA A 34 75.87 30.64 54.15
N ARG A 35 76.01 29.60 53.32
CA ARG A 35 74.99 28.57 53.12
C ARG A 35 75.07 27.51 54.22
N ARG A 36 74.17 27.59 55.22
CA ARG A 36 73.89 26.45 56.11
C ARG A 36 73.19 25.35 55.31
N THR A 37 73.80 24.18 55.20
CA THR A 37 73.19 22.99 54.60
C THR A 37 72.42 22.18 55.65
N VAL A 38 71.09 22.16 55.54
CA VAL A 38 70.27 21.23 56.32
C VAL A 38 70.21 19.90 55.59
N VAL A 39 70.80 18.86 56.17
CA VAL A 39 70.68 17.49 55.66
C VAL A 39 69.35 16.91 56.15
N THR A 40 68.29 17.11 55.38
CA THR A 40 67.10 16.27 55.48
C THR A 40 67.39 14.92 54.81
N SER A 41 66.91 13.82 55.38
CA SER A 41 66.91 12.54 54.68
C SER A 41 66.09 12.67 53.40
N THR A 42 66.70 12.38 52.23
CA THR A 42 66.02 12.41 50.93
C THR A 42 65.09 11.21 50.78
N VAL A 43 64.01 11.20 51.58
CA VAL A 43 62.83 10.39 51.31
C VAL A 43 62.26 10.92 50.00
N ASP A 44 62.36 10.11 48.94
CA ASP A 44 61.96 10.48 47.58
C ASP A 44 60.43 10.47 47.46
N TRP A 45 59.80 11.42 48.15
CA TRP A 45 58.38 11.75 48.02
C TRP A 45 58.14 12.20 46.58
N LYS A 46 57.81 11.23 45.72
CA LYS A 46 57.11 11.50 44.47
C LYS A 46 55.87 12.33 44.82
N PRO A 47 55.81 13.62 44.43
CA PRO A 47 54.63 14.42 44.74
C PRO A 47 53.44 13.76 44.07
N ILE A 48 52.43 13.41 44.87
CA ILE A 48 51.17 12.88 44.33
C ILE A 48 50.65 13.92 43.34
N LYS A 49 50.65 13.55 42.05
CA LYS A 49 50.21 14.43 40.97
C LYS A 49 48.70 14.58 41.06
N THR A 50 48.24 15.50 41.91
CA THR A 50 46.84 15.89 41.99
C THR A 50 46.49 16.63 40.70
N HIS A 51 45.99 15.89 39.71
CA HIS A 51 45.60 16.36 38.37
C HIS A 51 44.45 17.40 38.35
N HIS A 52 44.05 17.92 39.51
CA HIS A 52 43.17 19.06 39.67
C HIS A 52 43.73 20.03 40.69
N ASN A 53 44.06 21.23 40.23
CA ASN A 53 44.32 22.41 41.04
C ASN A 53 42.95 23.00 41.44
N PRO A 54 42.68 23.41 42.70
CA PRO A 54 41.36 23.96 43.09
C PRO A 54 40.98 25.27 42.38
N ASN A 55 41.89 25.87 41.60
CA ASN A 55 41.66 27.06 40.77
C ASN A 55 41.57 26.73 39.26
N ASP A 56 41.57 25.45 38.87
CA ASP A 56 41.33 25.04 37.48
C ASP A 56 39.90 25.42 37.07
N LYS A 57 39.77 26.42 36.20
CA LYS A 57 38.48 26.84 35.63
C LYS A 57 37.95 25.76 34.69
N SER A 58 37.29 24.76 35.23
CA SER A 58 36.70 23.62 34.50
C SER A 58 36.01 24.09 33.21
N GLU A 59 36.47 23.61 32.04
CA GLU A 59 35.97 24.10 30.76
C GLU A 59 34.45 23.93 30.64
N LYS A 60 33.73 25.02 30.39
CA LYS A 60 32.25 25.04 30.32
C LYS A 60 31.66 24.32 29.09
N LYS A 61 32.45 23.56 28.33
CA LYS A 61 32.04 22.79 27.14
C LYS A 61 30.91 21.78 27.41
N THR A 62 30.72 21.34 28.65
CA THR A 62 29.68 20.33 28.98
C THR A 62 28.23 20.83 28.86
N SER A 63 27.98 22.13 28.69
CA SER A 63 26.62 22.70 28.61
C SER A 63 25.86 22.32 27.33
N PHE A 64 26.48 22.53 26.16
CA PHE A 64 25.80 22.41 24.86
C PHE A 64 25.34 20.98 24.57
N GLY A 65 26.21 19.99 24.76
CA GLY A 65 25.87 18.57 24.60
C GLY A 65 24.74 18.11 25.53
N LYS A 66 24.70 18.58 26.78
CA LYS A 66 23.59 18.26 27.72
C LYS A 66 22.25 18.82 27.24
N ARG A 67 22.24 20.02 26.65
CA ARG A 67 21.02 20.63 26.07
C ARG A 67 20.54 19.87 24.83
N ILE A 68 21.44 19.39 23.97
CA ILE A 68 21.10 18.54 22.82
C ILE A 68 20.53 17.19 23.29
N VAL A 69 21.20 16.50 24.23
CA VAL A 69 20.73 15.21 24.75
C VAL A 69 19.36 15.33 25.42
N LEU A 70 19.15 16.37 26.25
CA LEU A 70 17.84 16.64 26.86
C LEU A 70 16.76 16.95 25.81
N GLY A 71 17.10 17.75 24.78
CA GLY A 71 16.20 18.04 23.67
C GLY A 71 15.79 16.78 22.90
N LEU A 72 16.74 15.89 22.61
CA LEU A 72 16.48 14.61 21.93
C LEU A 72 15.63 13.67 22.80
N MET A 73 15.88 13.61 24.11
CA MET A 73 15.09 12.84 25.07
C MET A 73 13.65 13.34 25.21
N ILE A 74 13.37 14.62 24.94
CA ILE A 74 12.01 15.19 24.90
C ILE A 74 11.38 15.02 23.52
N ALA A 75 12.14 15.19 22.44
CA ALA A 75 11.65 15.06 21.07
C ALA A 75 11.20 13.63 20.75
N MET A 76 11.92 12.61 21.22
CA MET A 76 11.63 11.20 20.93
C MET A 76 10.22 10.76 21.37
N PRO A 77 9.77 10.93 22.64
CA PRO A 77 8.41 10.57 23.04
C PRO A 77 7.33 11.37 22.30
N VAL A 78 7.58 12.66 22.01
CA VAL A 78 6.63 13.55 21.32
C VAL A 78 6.46 13.14 19.84
N VAL A 79 7.55 12.86 19.13
CA VAL A 79 7.51 12.37 17.74
C VAL A 79 6.89 10.98 17.68
N ALA A 80 7.21 10.09 18.61
CA ALA A 80 6.59 8.77 18.69
C ALA A 80 5.07 8.86 18.96
N PHE A 81 4.62 9.77 19.83
CA PHE A 81 3.19 10.01 20.08
C PHE A 81 2.47 10.57 18.84
N TYR A 82 3.09 11.53 18.14
CA TYR A 82 2.57 12.10 16.90
C TYR A 82 2.45 11.04 15.78
N LEU A 83 3.45 10.16 15.65
CA LEU A 83 3.38 9.04 14.71
C LEU A 83 2.31 8.02 15.13
N GLY A 84 2.12 7.77 16.43
CA GLY A 84 1.01 6.96 16.95
C GLY A 84 -0.37 7.50 16.61
N THR A 85 -0.62 8.80 16.85
CA THR A 85 -1.91 9.44 16.51
C THR A 85 -2.13 9.52 14.99
N TRP A 86 -1.07 9.73 14.20
CA TRP A 86 -1.14 9.64 12.75
C TRP A 86 -1.50 8.23 12.25
N GLN A 87 -0.90 7.17 12.82
CA GLN A 87 -1.25 5.78 12.49
C GLN A 87 -2.71 5.47 12.86
N LEU A 88 -3.21 5.95 14.00
CA LEU A 88 -4.62 5.81 14.39
C LEU A 88 -5.57 6.48 13.38
N ARG A 89 -5.27 7.72 12.97
CA ARG A 89 -6.06 8.43 11.94
C ARG A 89 -5.95 7.77 10.56
N ARG A 90 -4.80 7.18 10.22
CA ARG A 90 -4.58 6.46 8.96
C ARG A 90 -5.31 5.11 8.95
N LEU A 91 -5.39 4.43 10.10
CA LEU A 91 -6.18 3.22 10.33
C LEU A 91 -7.67 3.51 10.16
N SER A 92 -8.24 4.50 10.87
CA SER A 92 -9.68 4.78 10.82
C SER A 92 -10.17 5.22 9.44
N TRP A 93 -9.34 5.96 8.69
CA TRP A 93 -9.58 6.26 7.28
C TRP A 93 -9.60 4.98 6.41
N LYS A 94 -8.62 4.08 6.58
CA LYS A 94 -8.58 2.80 5.85
C LYS A 94 -9.77 1.90 6.19
N THR A 95 -10.15 1.76 7.46
CA THR A 95 -11.29 0.91 7.85
C THR A 95 -12.61 1.47 7.32
N LYS A 96 -12.77 2.80 7.25
CA LYS A 96 -13.93 3.40 6.59
C LYS A 96 -14.00 3.04 5.10
N LEU A 97 -12.88 3.13 4.37
CA LEU A 97 -12.83 2.75 2.96
C LEU A 97 -13.14 1.26 2.74
N VAL A 98 -12.59 0.37 3.57
CA VAL A 98 -12.89 -1.07 3.50
C VAL A 98 -14.38 -1.32 3.75
N ALA A 99 -14.94 -0.77 4.82
CA ALA A 99 -16.36 -0.91 5.15
C ALA A 99 -17.29 -0.34 4.07
N GLU A 100 -16.91 0.74 3.39
CA GLU A 100 -17.66 1.28 2.24
C GLU A 100 -17.65 0.30 1.07
N CYS A 101 -16.49 -0.25 0.70
CA CYS A 101 -16.36 -1.25 -0.35
C CYS A 101 -17.12 -2.55 -0.02
N GLU A 102 -17.07 -3.00 1.24
CA GLU A 102 -17.83 -4.16 1.73
C GLU A 102 -19.34 -3.89 1.63
N THR A 103 -19.79 -2.70 2.02
CA THR A 103 -21.20 -2.30 1.90
C THR A 103 -21.66 -2.25 0.43
N LYS A 104 -20.85 -1.66 -0.47
CA LYS A 104 -21.12 -1.64 -1.92
C LYS A 104 -21.20 -3.05 -2.52
N LEU A 105 -20.39 -3.98 -2.01
CA LEU A 105 -20.37 -5.38 -2.44
C LEU A 105 -21.54 -6.20 -1.89
N MET A 106 -22.02 -5.92 -0.68
CA MET A 106 -23.14 -6.66 -0.09
C MET A 106 -24.47 -6.44 -0.83
N TYR A 107 -24.70 -5.24 -1.39
CA TYR A 107 -25.93 -4.94 -2.13
C TYR A 107 -26.14 -5.82 -3.38
N ASP A 108 -27.41 -6.05 -3.71
CA ASP A 108 -27.82 -6.84 -4.87
C ASP A 108 -27.40 -6.25 -6.23
N PRO A 109 -27.22 -7.10 -7.27
CA PRO A 109 -26.91 -6.66 -8.62
C PRO A 109 -28.03 -5.80 -9.24
N ILE A 110 -27.70 -4.56 -9.57
CA ILE A 110 -28.58 -3.61 -10.28
C ILE A 110 -28.31 -3.63 -11.78
N PRO A 111 -29.31 -3.40 -12.66
CA PRO A 111 -29.07 -3.28 -14.09
C PRO A 111 -28.17 -2.08 -14.40
N LEU A 112 -27.21 -2.25 -15.32
CA LEU A 112 -26.30 -1.16 -15.71
C LEU A 112 -27.07 -0.05 -16.46
N PRO A 113 -27.03 1.22 -16.01
CA PRO A 113 -27.77 2.30 -16.67
C PRO A 113 -27.28 2.54 -18.10
N LYS A 114 -28.16 3.02 -18.98
CA LYS A 114 -27.82 3.20 -20.41
C LYS A 114 -26.68 4.21 -20.60
N SER A 115 -26.76 5.37 -19.95
CA SER A 115 -25.75 6.43 -19.99
C SER A 115 -24.60 6.24 -18.99
N PHE A 116 -24.00 5.04 -18.91
CA PHE A 116 -22.85 4.80 -18.04
C PHE A 116 -21.56 5.35 -18.67
N THR A 117 -20.85 6.17 -17.89
CA THR A 117 -19.68 6.97 -18.30
C THR A 117 -18.50 6.69 -17.38
N GLN A 118 -17.29 6.97 -17.88
CA GLN A 118 -16.00 6.78 -17.20
C GLN A 118 -16.01 7.22 -15.73
N ASP A 119 -16.50 8.44 -15.46
CA ASP A 119 -16.38 9.11 -14.17
C ASP A 119 -17.26 8.45 -13.10
N MET A 120 -18.39 7.85 -13.50
CA MET A 120 -19.27 7.08 -12.61
C MET A 120 -18.62 5.78 -12.12
N CYS A 121 -17.54 5.33 -12.76
CA CYS A 121 -16.88 4.06 -12.47
C CYS A 121 -16.09 4.07 -11.15
N GLU A 122 -15.62 5.24 -10.69
CA GLU A 122 -14.96 5.38 -9.39
C GLU A 122 -15.98 5.28 -8.24
N ASP A 123 -17.08 6.05 -8.32
CA ASP A 123 -18.18 6.00 -7.34
C ASP A 123 -18.76 4.59 -7.19
N TRP A 124 -18.87 3.86 -8.30
CA TRP A 124 -19.45 2.52 -8.38
C TRP A 124 -18.44 1.38 -8.10
N GLU A 125 -17.18 1.64 -7.72
CA GLU A 125 -16.24 0.53 -7.44
C GLU A 125 -16.80 -0.43 -6.38
N TYR A 126 -16.66 -1.73 -6.62
CA TYR A 126 -17.21 -2.84 -5.82
C TYR A 126 -18.74 -2.96 -5.85
N ARG A 127 -19.47 -2.15 -6.63
CA ARG A 127 -20.90 -2.41 -6.87
C ARG A 127 -21.09 -3.57 -7.86
N LYS A 128 -21.96 -4.50 -7.50
CA LYS A 128 -22.47 -5.53 -8.42
C LYS A 128 -23.45 -4.91 -9.42
N VAL A 129 -23.24 -5.16 -10.70
CA VAL A 129 -24.12 -4.79 -11.81
C VAL A 129 -24.51 -6.03 -12.62
N ARG A 130 -25.70 -5.97 -13.24
CA ARG A 130 -26.24 -6.99 -14.14
C ARG A 130 -26.26 -6.44 -15.57
N ILE A 131 -25.74 -7.20 -16.53
CA ILE A 131 -25.65 -6.82 -17.95
C ILE A 131 -26.10 -7.96 -18.86
N ARG A 132 -26.83 -7.64 -19.93
CA ARG A 132 -27.33 -8.59 -20.93
C ARG A 132 -26.78 -8.28 -22.31
N GLY A 133 -26.49 -9.31 -23.09
CA GLY A 133 -25.76 -9.18 -24.35
C GLY A 133 -24.91 -10.42 -24.68
N HIS A 134 -23.97 -10.29 -25.62
CA HIS A 134 -23.12 -11.39 -26.06
C HIS A 134 -21.63 -11.02 -26.05
N PHE A 135 -20.75 -12.02 -25.96
CA PHE A 135 -19.30 -11.85 -26.05
C PHE A 135 -18.81 -11.86 -27.51
N LEU A 136 -17.72 -11.13 -27.78
CA LEU A 136 -16.97 -11.19 -29.04
C LEU A 136 -15.67 -11.98 -28.83
N HIS A 137 -15.73 -13.29 -29.05
CA HIS A 137 -14.60 -14.19 -28.76
C HIS A 137 -13.39 -13.99 -29.69
N ASP A 138 -13.60 -13.45 -30.90
CA ASP A 138 -12.52 -13.12 -31.84
C ASP A 138 -11.63 -11.96 -31.38
N GLU A 139 -12.15 -11.09 -30.51
CA GLU A 139 -11.49 -9.89 -30.00
C GLU A 139 -10.86 -10.09 -28.61
N GLU A 140 -10.76 -11.34 -28.13
CA GLU A 140 -10.18 -11.69 -26.82
C GLU A 140 -8.72 -11.21 -26.64
N ARG A 141 -8.46 -10.57 -25.49
CA ARG A 141 -7.13 -10.10 -25.07
C ARG A 141 -6.71 -10.77 -23.76
N PHE A 142 -5.44 -11.13 -23.65
CA PHE A 142 -4.87 -11.89 -22.54
C PHE A 142 -3.83 -11.05 -21.81
N VAL A 143 -3.93 -10.91 -20.49
CA VAL A 143 -2.93 -10.21 -19.66
C VAL A 143 -2.18 -11.19 -18.78
N GLY A 144 -0.85 -11.24 -18.88
CA GLY A 144 -0.05 -12.13 -18.05
C GLY A 144 1.47 -11.97 -18.20
N PRO A 145 2.25 -12.97 -17.75
CA PRO A 145 1.80 -14.20 -17.10
C PRO A 145 1.19 -13.95 -15.71
N LYS A 146 0.35 -14.89 -15.28
CA LYS A 146 -0.22 -15.03 -13.92
C LYS A 146 -0.24 -16.50 -13.53
N ALA A 147 0.36 -16.85 -12.40
CA ALA A 147 0.31 -18.21 -11.88
C ALA A 147 -0.95 -18.44 -11.02
N LYS A 148 -1.57 -19.63 -11.14
CA LYS A 148 -2.66 -20.10 -10.27
C LYS A 148 -2.49 -21.60 -10.07
N TYR A 149 -2.57 -22.09 -8.82
CA TYR A 149 -2.34 -23.50 -8.45
C TYR A 149 -1.02 -24.12 -8.94
N GLY A 150 0.00 -23.30 -9.23
CA GLY A 150 1.29 -23.73 -9.80
C GLY A 150 1.34 -23.73 -11.33
N GLU A 151 0.19 -23.67 -12.01
CA GLU A 151 0.11 -23.53 -13.48
C GLU A 151 0.32 -22.09 -13.93
N LYS A 152 0.91 -21.90 -15.11
CA LYS A 152 0.99 -20.61 -15.81
C LYS A 152 -0.28 -20.36 -16.62
N GLY A 153 -0.76 -19.13 -16.57
CA GLY A 153 -1.93 -18.68 -17.31
C GLY A 153 -1.99 -17.17 -17.45
N TYR A 154 -3.16 -16.68 -17.86
CA TYR A 154 -3.41 -15.30 -18.24
C TYR A 154 -4.78 -14.86 -17.71
N VAL A 155 -4.98 -13.56 -17.48
CA VAL A 155 -6.31 -12.98 -17.26
C VAL A 155 -6.92 -12.65 -18.61
N LEU A 156 -8.06 -13.25 -18.90
CA LEU A 156 -8.84 -13.03 -20.10
C LEU A 156 -9.72 -11.78 -19.96
N PHE A 157 -9.60 -10.89 -20.92
CA PHE A 157 -10.52 -9.79 -21.18
C PHE A 157 -11.25 -10.08 -22.49
N THR A 158 -12.57 -10.22 -22.43
CA THR A 158 -13.43 -10.44 -23.61
C THR A 158 -14.33 -9.22 -23.78
N PRO A 159 -14.45 -8.66 -25.01
CA PRO A 159 -15.40 -7.59 -25.27
C PRO A 159 -16.84 -8.13 -25.25
N PHE A 160 -17.77 -7.34 -24.71
CA PHE A 160 -19.17 -7.71 -24.57
C PHE A 160 -20.05 -6.60 -25.16
N VAL A 161 -20.97 -6.98 -26.05
CA VAL A 161 -21.92 -6.05 -26.70
C VAL A 161 -23.20 -6.06 -25.89
N ARG A 162 -23.53 -4.94 -25.24
CA ARG A 162 -24.77 -4.81 -24.45
C ARG A 162 -26.01 -4.75 -25.34
N GLU A 163 -26.99 -5.62 -25.07
CA GLU A 163 -28.29 -5.67 -25.77
C GLU A 163 -29.03 -4.32 -25.74
N ASP A 164 -29.08 -3.67 -24.57
CA ASP A 164 -29.91 -2.48 -24.35
C ASP A 164 -29.48 -1.21 -25.12
N THR A 165 -28.27 -1.20 -25.71
CA THR A 165 -27.67 -0.03 -26.41
C THR A 165 -26.71 -0.35 -27.57
N GLY A 166 -26.32 -1.62 -27.81
CA GLY A 166 -25.31 -2.01 -28.80
C GLY A 166 -23.86 -1.61 -28.45
N GLU A 167 -23.60 -1.16 -27.22
CA GLU A 167 -22.26 -0.66 -26.83
C GLU A 167 -21.29 -1.80 -26.47
N LYS A 168 -20.08 -1.76 -27.03
CA LYS A 168 -18.96 -2.60 -26.60
C LYS A 168 -18.39 -2.13 -25.25
N ILE A 169 -18.39 -3.01 -24.26
CA ILE A 169 -17.72 -2.84 -22.95
C ILE A 169 -16.70 -3.95 -22.71
N LEU A 170 -15.66 -3.68 -21.93
CA LEU A 170 -14.60 -4.66 -21.66
C LEU A 170 -14.93 -5.47 -20.39
N VAL A 171 -14.93 -6.81 -20.49
CA VAL A 171 -15.20 -7.71 -19.38
C VAL A 171 -13.98 -8.56 -19.04
N GLU A 172 -13.41 -8.36 -17.86
CA GLU A 172 -12.40 -9.24 -17.25
C GLU A 172 -13.09 -10.54 -16.82
N ARG A 173 -13.07 -11.57 -17.69
CA ARG A 173 -13.68 -12.88 -17.45
C ARG A 173 -12.93 -13.71 -16.40
N GLY A 174 -11.66 -13.40 -16.14
CA GLY A 174 -10.85 -14.04 -15.12
C GLY A 174 -9.68 -14.85 -15.67
N TRP A 175 -9.13 -15.75 -14.85
CA TRP A 175 -7.91 -16.50 -15.18
C TRP A 175 -8.21 -17.74 -16.05
N ILE A 176 -7.36 -17.97 -17.05
CA ILE A 176 -7.34 -19.16 -17.91
C ILE A 176 -5.90 -19.70 -18.01
N SER A 177 -5.74 -21.03 -18.03
CA SER A 177 -4.44 -21.69 -18.16
C SER A 177 -3.85 -21.53 -19.56
N GLU A 178 -2.51 -21.53 -19.66
CA GLU A 178 -1.80 -21.32 -20.93
C GLU A 178 -2.19 -22.35 -22.01
N HIS A 179 -2.39 -23.61 -21.61
CA HIS A 179 -2.79 -24.70 -22.51
C HIS A 179 -4.24 -24.57 -23.04
N LYS A 180 -5.03 -23.61 -22.54
CA LYS A 180 -6.44 -23.37 -22.88
C LYS A 180 -6.72 -22.02 -23.54
N VAL A 181 -5.66 -21.31 -23.93
CA VAL A 181 -5.75 -19.99 -24.59
C VAL A 181 -6.52 -20.05 -25.92
N SER A 182 -6.30 -21.07 -26.78
CA SER A 182 -7.08 -21.21 -28.02
C SER A 182 -8.51 -21.66 -27.73
N PRO A 183 -9.55 -21.06 -28.34
CA PRO A 183 -10.95 -21.48 -28.21
C PRO A 183 -11.17 -22.99 -28.42
N ASP A 184 -10.52 -23.59 -29.41
CA ASP A 184 -10.69 -24.99 -29.84
C ASP A 184 -10.22 -26.01 -28.79
N THR A 185 -9.31 -25.60 -27.90
CA THR A 185 -8.82 -26.46 -26.81
C THR A 185 -9.70 -26.39 -25.56
N ARG A 186 -10.64 -25.44 -25.49
CA ARG A 186 -11.59 -25.30 -24.38
C ARG A 186 -12.72 -26.32 -24.56
N THR A 187 -13.10 -26.99 -23.47
CA THR A 187 -14.31 -27.82 -23.38
C THR A 187 -15.39 -27.06 -22.61
N LEU A 188 -16.58 -27.67 -22.42
CA LEU A 188 -17.74 -27.02 -21.79
C LEU A 188 -18.06 -25.66 -22.43
N HIS A 189 -18.25 -25.63 -23.76
CA HIS A 189 -18.43 -24.38 -24.54
C HIS A 189 -19.52 -23.45 -23.98
N HIS A 190 -20.60 -23.97 -23.38
CA HIS A 190 -21.63 -23.17 -22.72
C HIS A 190 -21.13 -22.33 -21.52
N LEU A 191 -19.98 -22.67 -20.93
CA LEU A 191 -19.30 -21.87 -19.90
C LEU A 191 -18.03 -21.19 -20.42
N SER A 192 -17.24 -21.87 -21.27
CA SER A 192 -15.96 -21.32 -21.76
C SER A 192 -16.13 -20.33 -22.91
N LEU A 193 -17.15 -20.49 -23.76
CA LEU A 193 -17.46 -19.71 -24.97
C LEU A 193 -18.99 -19.49 -25.13
N PRO A 194 -19.71 -18.95 -24.12
CA PRO A 194 -21.16 -18.82 -24.15
C PRO A 194 -21.62 -17.91 -25.30
N THR A 195 -22.42 -18.50 -26.20
CA THR A 195 -22.86 -17.87 -27.46
C THR A 195 -24.34 -17.50 -27.38
N GLY A 196 -24.69 -16.29 -27.87
CA GLY A 196 -26.04 -15.73 -27.79
C GLY A 196 -26.20 -14.71 -26.65
N ASN A 197 -27.43 -14.22 -26.44
CA ASN A 197 -27.71 -13.21 -25.43
C ASN A 197 -27.80 -13.83 -24.03
N ILE A 198 -26.72 -13.72 -23.29
CA ILE A 198 -26.60 -14.14 -21.89
C ILE A 198 -26.85 -12.97 -20.93
N ASP A 199 -27.12 -13.30 -19.67
CA ASP A 199 -27.20 -12.36 -18.56
C ASP A 199 -26.10 -12.69 -17.55
N ILE A 200 -25.19 -11.74 -17.30
CA ILE A 200 -24.03 -11.92 -16.43
C ILE A 200 -23.99 -10.85 -15.32
N VAL A 201 -23.55 -11.28 -14.15
CA VAL A 201 -23.27 -10.38 -13.01
C VAL A 201 -21.79 -10.03 -13.00
N CYS A 202 -21.51 -8.74 -13.04
CA CYS A 202 -20.16 -8.19 -13.00
C CYS A 202 -19.99 -7.23 -11.82
N LEU A 203 -18.75 -7.06 -11.39
CA LEU A 203 -18.31 -6.08 -10.41
C LEU A 203 -17.70 -4.88 -11.16
N VAL A 204 -18.20 -3.67 -10.92
CA VAL A 204 -17.63 -2.46 -11.54
C VAL A 204 -16.25 -2.18 -10.95
N ARG A 205 -15.22 -2.02 -11.81
CA ARG A 205 -13.85 -1.68 -11.42
C ARG A 205 -13.36 -0.43 -12.17
N PRO A 206 -12.79 0.57 -11.49
CA PRO A 206 -12.18 1.70 -12.15
C PRO A 206 -11.04 1.22 -13.07
N PRO A 207 -10.98 1.74 -14.30
CA PRO A 207 -10.07 1.27 -15.32
C PRO A 207 -8.63 1.63 -14.96
N LYS A 208 -7.77 0.61 -14.91
CA LYS A 208 -6.38 0.77 -14.48
C LYS A 208 -5.52 1.20 -15.66
N LYS A 209 -4.81 2.31 -15.49
CA LYS A 209 -3.74 2.78 -16.36
C LYS A 209 -2.40 2.20 -15.90
N ARG A 210 -1.45 1.97 -16.80
CA ARG A 210 -0.10 1.48 -16.44
C ARG A 210 0.66 2.46 -15.55
N GLY A 211 1.46 1.93 -14.65
CA GLY A 211 2.36 2.70 -13.79
C GLY A 211 3.58 3.24 -14.54
N ARG A 212 4.20 4.30 -14.00
CA ARG A 212 5.35 4.99 -14.65
C ARG A 212 6.59 4.13 -14.89
N LEU A 213 6.75 3.04 -14.13
CA LEU A 213 7.87 2.09 -14.24
C LEU A 213 7.51 0.84 -15.07
N GLN A 214 6.32 0.79 -15.66
CA GLN A 214 5.91 -0.29 -16.57
C GLN A 214 6.16 0.15 -18.00
N TRP A 215 6.91 -0.68 -18.74
CA TRP A 215 7.12 -0.52 -20.17
C TRP A 215 5.80 -0.36 -20.92
N ALA A 216 5.82 0.41 -22.01
CA ALA A 216 4.68 0.42 -22.93
C ALA A 216 4.59 -0.95 -23.63
N GLN A 217 3.39 -1.31 -24.05
CA GLN A 217 3.23 -2.36 -25.06
C GLN A 217 3.70 -1.79 -26.40
N GLU A 218 4.59 -2.50 -27.10
CA GLU A 218 5.04 -2.11 -28.45
C GLU A 218 3.98 -2.51 -29.49
N ASP A 219 3.50 -3.75 -29.45
CA ASP A 219 2.45 -4.27 -30.34
C ASP A 219 1.04 -4.09 -29.76
N THR A 220 0.37 -2.97 -30.07
CA THR A 220 -1.05 -2.72 -29.73
C THR A 220 -2.01 -3.75 -30.35
N ASN A 221 -1.64 -4.34 -31.49
CA ASN A 221 -2.44 -5.35 -32.19
C ASN A 221 -2.28 -6.77 -31.60
N SER A 222 -1.31 -7.00 -30.70
CA SER A 222 -1.12 -8.33 -30.09
C SER A 222 -2.29 -8.71 -29.19
N ARG A 223 -2.77 -9.96 -29.29
CA ARG A 223 -3.74 -10.51 -28.32
C ARG A 223 -3.12 -10.64 -26.91
N LEU A 224 -1.79 -10.69 -26.78
CA LEU A 224 -1.08 -10.85 -25.51
C LEU A 224 -0.47 -9.54 -25.00
N TRP A 225 -0.83 -9.18 -23.77
CA TRP A 225 -0.39 -7.99 -23.04
C TRP A 225 0.37 -8.36 -21.76
N ASN A 226 1.46 -7.65 -21.48
CA ASN A 226 2.25 -7.85 -20.25
C ASN A 226 1.62 -7.15 -19.02
N VAL A 227 0.81 -6.12 -19.26
CA VAL A 227 0.23 -5.22 -18.24
C VAL A 227 -1.24 -4.96 -18.55
N ALA A 228 -2.09 -4.95 -17.52
CA ALA A 228 -3.50 -4.54 -17.65
C ALA A 228 -3.59 -3.00 -17.71
N ASP A 229 -3.27 -2.42 -18.86
CA ASP A 229 -3.66 -1.03 -19.17
C ASP A 229 -5.01 -1.05 -19.89
N ILE A 230 -6.08 -0.83 -19.14
CA ILE A 230 -7.46 -0.93 -19.62
C ILE A 230 -7.74 0.09 -20.72
N TYR A 231 -7.07 1.25 -20.70
CA TYR A 231 -7.25 2.29 -21.72
C TYR A 231 -6.70 1.81 -23.07
N ALA A 232 -5.47 1.30 -23.11
CA ALA A 232 -4.83 0.82 -24.32
C ALA A 232 -5.49 -0.46 -24.86
N ILE A 233 -5.93 -1.36 -23.98
CA ILE A 233 -6.71 -2.55 -24.35
C ILE A 233 -8.05 -2.13 -24.98
N ALA A 234 -8.79 -1.20 -24.36
CA ALA A 234 -10.07 -0.73 -24.88
C ALA A 234 -9.94 0.00 -26.23
N GLU A 235 -8.91 0.84 -26.39
CA GLU A 235 -8.56 1.51 -27.65
C GLU A 235 -8.27 0.49 -28.76
N SER A 236 -7.48 -0.56 -28.46
CA SER A 236 -7.13 -1.62 -29.41
C SER A 236 -8.29 -2.51 -29.90
N VAL A 237 -9.50 -2.31 -29.37
CA VAL A 237 -10.72 -3.09 -29.65
C VAL A 237 -11.92 -2.21 -30.03
N GLY A 238 -11.87 -0.91 -29.72
CA GLY A 238 -13.00 0.01 -29.87
C GLY A 238 -14.08 -0.16 -28.78
N THR A 239 -13.71 -0.51 -27.55
CA THR A 239 -14.64 -0.53 -26.39
C THR A 239 -14.59 0.80 -25.64
N LYS A 240 -15.62 1.11 -24.83
CA LYS A 240 -15.47 2.12 -23.77
C LYS A 240 -14.37 1.68 -22.78
N PRO A 241 -13.47 2.57 -22.31
CA PRO A 241 -12.35 2.21 -21.43
C PRO A 241 -12.78 2.00 -19.96
N ILE A 242 -13.75 1.11 -19.75
CA ILE A 242 -14.41 0.79 -18.47
C ILE A 242 -14.21 -0.71 -18.22
N ASN A 243 -13.73 -1.12 -17.04
CA ASN A 243 -13.52 -2.53 -16.71
C ASN A 243 -14.68 -3.11 -15.88
N PHE A 244 -15.31 -4.16 -16.40
CA PHE A 244 -16.27 -4.97 -15.66
C PHE A 244 -15.64 -6.31 -15.30
N GLN A 245 -15.44 -6.59 -14.02
CA GLN A 245 -14.89 -7.86 -13.57
C GLN A 245 -16.02 -8.88 -13.44
N ALA A 246 -16.03 -9.93 -14.26
CA ALA A 246 -17.02 -11.01 -14.13
C ALA A 246 -16.95 -11.60 -12.71
N LEU A 247 -18.13 -11.86 -12.11
CA LEU A 247 -18.17 -12.45 -10.78
C LEU A 247 -17.62 -13.89 -10.83
N TYR A 248 -16.94 -14.31 -9.77
CA TYR A 248 -16.57 -15.71 -9.60
C TYR A 248 -17.83 -16.54 -9.40
N ASP A 249 -18.08 -17.46 -10.33
CA ASP A 249 -19.15 -18.43 -10.30
C ASP A 249 -18.59 -19.81 -10.69
N LEU A 250 -19.15 -20.85 -10.10
CA LEU A 250 -18.79 -22.26 -10.31
C LEU A 250 -19.97 -23.09 -10.85
N ARG A 251 -21.14 -22.45 -11.04
CA ARG A 251 -22.38 -23.11 -11.42
C ARG A 251 -22.47 -23.30 -12.93
N ASP A 252 -23.07 -24.41 -13.34
CA ASP A 252 -23.67 -24.53 -14.66
C ASP A 252 -24.76 -23.45 -14.82
N HIS A 253 -24.80 -22.82 -15.99
CA HIS A 253 -25.85 -21.90 -16.40
C HIS A 253 -26.65 -22.54 -17.53
N PRO A 254 -27.76 -23.26 -17.24
CA PRO A 254 -28.57 -23.88 -18.28
C PRO A 254 -29.09 -22.90 -19.33
N SER A 255 -29.24 -21.62 -18.97
CA SER A 255 -29.63 -20.54 -19.90
C SER A 255 -28.55 -20.11 -20.89
N TRP A 256 -27.29 -20.56 -20.73
CA TRP A 256 -26.20 -20.32 -21.68
C TRP A 256 -25.93 -21.54 -22.59
N LYS A 257 -26.76 -22.60 -22.48
CA LYS A 257 -26.67 -23.77 -23.35
C LYS A 257 -27.27 -23.44 -24.71
N THR A 258 -26.40 -23.13 -25.65
CA THR A 258 -26.71 -22.87 -27.06
C THR A 258 -27.59 -23.97 -27.65
N ASP A 259 -28.46 -23.60 -28.59
CA ASP A 259 -29.42 -24.45 -29.31
C ASP A 259 -28.77 -25.51 -30.25
N MET A 260 -27.63 -26.09 -29.90
CA MET A 260 -26.97 -27.17 -30.65
C MET A 260 -27.85 -28.43 -30.79
N ALA A 261 -28.91 -28.56 -29.97
CA ALA A 261 -29.97 -29.55 -30.17
C ALA A 261 -30.77 -29.33 -31.48
N THR A 262 -30.94 -28.09 -31.94
CA THR A 262 -31.75 -27.77 -33.15
C THR A 262 -31.11 -28.22 -34.46
N VAL A 263 -29.80 -28.54 -34.47
CA VAL A 263 -29.08 -29.05 -35.65
C VAL A 263 -29.05 -30.59 -35.69
N LYS A 264 -29.59 -31.26 -34.65
CA LYS A 264 -29.79 -32.72 -34.60
C LYS A 264 -31.15 -33.08 -33.98
N ASP A 265 -32.24 -32.60 -34.57
CA ASP A 265 -33.56 -33.27 -34.54
C ASP A 265 -34.49 -32.81 -35.67
N HIS A 266 -34.00 -32.92 -36.91
CA HIS A 266 -34.81 -32.84 -38.13
C HIS A 266 -34.86 -34.19 -38.85
N ASN A 267 -35.07 -35.27 -38.09
CA ASN A 267 -35.47 -36.57 -38.63
C ASN A 267 -36.19 -37.48 -37.62
N MET A 268 -37.16 -36.92 -36.89
CA MET A 268 -38.23 -37.73 -36.29
C MET A 268 -39.58 -37.03 -36.44
N ALA A 269 -40.52 -37.68 -37.11
CA ALA A 269 -41.76 -37.06 -37.55
C ALA A 269 -42.91 -37.27 -36.56
N SER A 270 -43.58 -36.17 -36.20
CA SER A 270 -45.00 -36.08 -35.83
C SER A 270 -45.51 -36.82 -34.58
N GLN A 271 -46.22 -36.10 -33.70
CA GLN A 271 -47.68 -36.19 -33.46
C GLN A 271 -48.08 -35.70 -32.05
N SER A 272 -49.28 -35.12 -31.97
CA SER A 272 -49.97 -34.64 -30.75
C SER A 272 -49.31 -33.46 -30.01
N GLY A 273 -50.05 -32.50 -29.45
CA GLY A 273 -51.49 -32.25 -29.60
C GLY A 273 -51.95 -31.04 -28.78
N ARG A 274 -52.14 -29.87 -29.41
CA ARG A 274 -52.77 -28.72 -28.75
C ARG A 274 -54.25 -29.00 -28.51
N SER A 275 -54.65 -29.20 -27.25
CA SER A 275 -56.03 -29.52 -26.91
C SER A 275 -56.95 -28.29 -27.02
N TRP A 276 -57.81 -28.34 -28.03
CA TRP A 276 -58.94 -27.45 -28.33
C TRP A 276 -59.88 -27.19 -27.13
N TRP A 277 -59.90 -28.08 -26.12
CA TRP A 277 -60.95 -28.18 -25.11
C TRP A 277 -60.90 -27.18 -23.95
N GLN A 278 -59.86 -26.35 -23.81
CA GLN A 278 -59.84 -25.31 -22.77
C GLN A 278 -60.61 -24.02 -23.13
N PHE A 279 -61.05 -23.87 -24.38
CA PHE A 279 -61.84 -22.70 -24.82
C PHE A 279 -63.29 -22.68 -24.25
N TRP A 280 -63.76 -23.77 -23.64
CA TRP A 280 -65.15 -23.97 -23.24
C TRP A 280 -65.36 -24.16 -21.72
N LYS A 281 -64.65 -23.39 -20.88
CA LYS A 281 -64.94 -23.31 -19.43
C LYS A 281 -64.90 -21.89 -18.87
N GLY A 282 -66.09 -21.34 -18.57
CA GLY A 282 -66.28 -20.32 -17.54
C GLY A 282 -66.23 -18.85 -17.99
N ASN A 283 -67.29 -18.37 -18.67
CA ASN A 283 -67.58 -16.93 -18.72
C ASN A 283 -68.16 -16.47 -17.36
N GLY A 284 -67.73 -15.34 -16.80
CA GLY A 284 -67.86 -15.13 -15.34
C GLY A 284 -67.74 -13.73 -14.74
N ASN A 285 -68.13 -12.66 -15.46
CA ASN A 285 -68.32 -11.29 -14.95
C ASN A 285 -67.03 -10.50 -14.56
N GLY A 286 -67.00 -9.20 -14.86
CA GLY A 286 -65.75 -8.43 -14.97
C GLY A 286 -65.45 -7.41 -13.87
N LYS A 287 -64.21 -6.90 -13.90
CA LYS A 287 -63.81 -5.54 -13.48
C LYS A 287 -62.38 -5.24 -13.95
N ASP A 288 -62.18 -4.04 -14.49
CA ASP A 288 -60.90 -3.64 -15.10
C ASP A 288 -59.79 -3.42 -14.06
N LYS A 289 -58.60 -3.98 -14.33
CA LYS A 289 -57.32 -3.52 -13.76
C LYS A 289 -56.18 -3.72 -14.77
N SER A 290 -55.58 -2.61 -15.18
CA SER A 290 -54.35 -2.56 -15.97
C SER A 290 -53.14 -3.10 -15.17
N PRO A 291 -52.05 -3.55 -15.83
CA PRO A 291 -51.13 -4.52 -15.24
C PRO A 291 -50.04 -3.93 -14.32
N GLU A 292 -49.74 -4.65 -13.23
CA GLU A 292 -48.49 -4.49 -12.46
C GLU A 292 -47.33 -5.30 -13.07
N PRO A 293 -46.07 -4.83 -12.99
CA PRO A 293 -44.91 -5.53 -13.54
C PRO A 293 -44.46 -6.74 -12.69
N SER A 294 -44.70 -7.93 -13.23
CA SER A 294 -43.74 -9.06 -13.29
C SER A 294 -42.99 -9.50 -12.01
N LYS A 295 -43.72 -9.92 -10.96
CA LYS A 295 -43.17 -10.87 -9.96
C LYS A 295 -42.87 -12.27 -10.55
N SER A 296 -43.45 -12.58 -11.72
CA SER A 296 -43.32 -13.87 -12.41
C SER A 296 -41.91 -14.20 -12.90
N THR A 297 -41.15 -13.22 -13.40
CA THR A 297 -39.80 -13.46 -13.94
C THR A 297 -38.78 -13.78 -12.85
N ALA A 298 -38.92 -13.21 -11.66
CA ALA A 298 -38.08 -13.54 -10.50
C ALA A 298 -38.35 -14.98 -10.01
N ALA A 299 -39.62 -15.36 -9.87
CA ALA A 299 -40.01 -16.72 -9.47
C ALA A 299 -39.63 -17.78 -10.50
N ALA A 300 -39.72 -17.46 -11.80
CA ALA A 300 -39.26 -18.33 -12.87
C ALA A 300 -37.73 -18.51 -12.87
N ARG A 301 -36.96 -17.47 -12.50
CA ARG A 301 -35.50 -17.59 -12.34
C ARG A 301 -35.11 -18.44 -11.14
N ALA A 302 -35.74 -18.23 -9.98
CA ALA A 302 -35.47 -19.05 -8.80
C ALA A 302 -35.63 -20.56 -9.07
N LYS A 303 -36.62 -20.95 -9.87
CA LYS A 303 -36.83 -22.35 -10.30
C LYS A 303 -35.85 -22.87 -11.36
N ALA A 304 -35.03 -22.03 -11.98
CA ALA A 304 -33.96 -22.48 -12.86
C ALA A 304 -32.68 -22.85 -12.09
N ASP A 305 -32.45 -22.21 -10.94
CA ASP A 305 -31.25 -22.43 -10.10
C ASP A 305 -31.32 -23.73 -9.28
N GLU A 306 -32.52 -24.26 -9.00
CA GLU A 306 -32.74 -25.49 -8.19
C GLU A 306 -32.17 -26.79 -8.83
N GLY A 307 -31.63 -26.72 -10.05
CA GLY A 307 -30.98 -27.83 -10.75
C GLY A 307 -29.57 -27.55 -11.27
N ALA A 308 -28.94 -26.45 -10.86
CA ALA A 308 -27.60 -26.10 -11.32
C ALA A 308 -26.51 -27.03 -10.73
N LEU A 309 -25.71 -27.65 -11.60
CA LEU A 309 -24.54 -28.42 -11.18
C LEU A 309 -23.42 -27.46 -10.72
N GLU A 310 -22.92 -27.63 -9.49
CA GLU A 310 -21.75 -26.89 -9.00
C GLU A 310 -20.47 -27.66 -9.37
N PHE A 311 -19.59 -27.02 -10.15
CA PHE A 311 -18.31 -27.61 -10.55
C PHE A 311 -17.21 -27.30 -9.53
N ASN A 312 -16.24 -28.20 -9.39
CA ASN A 312 -14.98 -27.88 -8.69
C ASN A 312 -14.14 -26.94 -9.58
N GLU A 313 -13.52 -25.91 -8.99
CA GLU A 313 -12.66 -24.98 -9.73
C GLU A 313 -11.56 -25.69 -10.56
N LEU A 314 -10.98 -26.78 -10.06
CA LEU A 314 -9.99 -27.57 -10.79
C LEU A 314 -10.55 -28.29 -12.02
N GLN A 315 -11.86 -28.57 -12.07
CA GLN A 315 -12.54 -29.10 -13.26
C GLN A 315 -12.71 -27.99 -14.30
N LEU A 316 -13.10 -26.79 -13.88
CA LEU A 316 -13.24 -25.62 -14.75
C LEU A 316 -11.90 -25.18 -15.35
N ILE A 317 -10.80 -25.22 -14.58
CA ILE A 317 -9.43 -25.00 -15.08
C ILE A 317 -9.08 -26.01 -16.18
N LYS A 318 -9.30 -27.31 -15.93
CA LYS A 318 -9.03 -28.38 -16.90
C LYS A 318 -9.93 -28.29 -18.14
N ALA A 319 -11.14 -27.76 -18.00
CA ALA A 319 -12.03 -27.47 -19.11
C ALA A 319 -11.59 -26.24 -19.93
N GLY A 320 -10.84 -25.30 -19.35
CA GLY A 320 -10.52 -24.02 -20.00
C GLY A 320 -11.65 -23.00 -19.88
N VAL A 321 -12.49 -23.12 -18.84
CA VAL A 321 -13.45 -22.08 -18.46
C VAL A 321 -12.69 -20.96 -17.74
N PRO A 322 -12.80 -19.68 -18.17
CA PRO A 322 -12.19 -18.56 -17.46
C PRO A 322 -12.81 -18.38 -16.08
N ILE A 323 -11.97 -18.31 -15.04
CA ILE A 323 -12.43 -18.24 -13.65
C ILE A 323 -12.13 -16.86 -13.07
N GLY A 324 -13.18 -16.09 -12.78
CA GLY A 324 -13.11 -14.76 -12.17
C GLY A 324 -12.28 -14.72 -10.88
N LYS A 325 -11.85 -13.53 -10.45
CA LYS A 325 -11.34 -13.39 -9.07
C LYS A 325 -12.55 -13.29 -8.12
N PRO A 326 -12.61 -14.02 -7.00
CA PRO A 326 -13.64 -13.80 -5.98
C PRO A 326 -13.58 -12.35 -5.48
N PRO A 327 -14.74 -11.71 -5.19
CA PRO A 327 -14.82 -10.31 -4.83
C PRO A 327 -14.30 -10.05 -3.40
N SER A 328 -12.97 -10.03 -3.28
CA SER A 328 -12.24 -9.94 -2.02
C SER A 328 -11.56 -8.58 -1.90
N ILE A 329 -11.83 -7.87 -0.80
CA ILE A 329 -11.28 -6.54 -0.49
C ILE A 329 -10.02 -6.73 0.35
N ASP A 330 -8.94 -7.17 -0.30
CA ASP A 330 -7.62 -7.35 0.32
C ASP A 330 -6.87 -6.01 0.42
N LEU A 331 -7.10 -5.27 1.52
CA LEU A 331 -6.33 -4.10 1.90
C LEU A 331 -5.44 -4.40 3.10
N ARG A 332 -4.18 -4.75 2.85
CA ARG A 332 -3.17 -5.01 3.90
C ARG A 332 -3.16 -3.93 4.99
N ASN A 333 -3.42 -4.35 6.22
CA ASN A 333 -3.63 -3.47 7.37
C ASN A 333 -2.69 -3.79 8.56
N ASN A 334 -1.42 -3.40 8.43
CA ASN A 334 -0.45 -3.47 9.53
C ASN A 334 -0.56 -2.27 10.52
N HIS A 335 -1.53 -1.36 10.36
CA HIS A 335 -1.53 -0.08 11.11
C HIS A 335 -1.75 -0.26 12.62
N LEU A 336 -2.50 -1.28 13.04
CA LEU A 336 -2.66 -1.62 14.46
C LEU A 336 -1.33 -2.06 15.09
N GLN A 337 -0.53 -2.86 14.38
CA GLN A 337 0.81 -3.26 14.84
C GLN A 337 1.72 -2.03 15.01
N TYR A 338 1.76 -1.13 14.03
CA TYR A 338 2.54 0.10 14.13
C TYR A 338 2.05 1.03 15.24
N LEU A 339 0.73 1.13 15.46
CA LEU A 339 0.14 1.90 16.56
C LEU A 339 0.65 1.43 17.92
N VAL A 340 0.66 0.11 18.16
CA VAL A 340 1.23 -0.48 19.39
C VAL A 340 2.72 -0.15 19.52
N THR A 341 3.50 -0.28 18.45
CA THR A 341 4.94 0.07 18.46
C THR A 341 5.18 1.54 18.80
N TRP A 342 4.46 2.48 18.17
CA TRP A 342 4.69 3.92 18.36
C TRP A 342 4.24 4.41 19.75
N TYR A 343 3.09 3.95 20.25
CA TYR A 343 2.67 4.30 21.62
C TYR A 343 3.53 3.60 22.68
N GLY A 344 3.94 2.35 22.47
CA GLY A 344 4.89 1.66 23.36
C GLY A 344 6.24 2.37 23.43
N LEU A 345 6.78 2.80 22.28
CA LEU A 345 8.02 3.57 22.19
C LEU A 345 7.89 4.94 22.89
N SER A 346 6.76 5.63 22.71
CA SER A 346 6.45 6.90 23.37
C SER A 346 6.33 6.74 24.89
N LEU A 347 5.66 5.68 25.37
CA LEU A 347 5.52 5.37 26.79
C LEU A 347 6.87 5.05 27.45
N LEU A 348 7.67 4.16 26.84
CA LEU A 348 8.98 3.78 27.38
C LEU A 348 9.96 4.96 27.41
N SER A 349 9.99 5.78 26.37
CA SER A 349 10.83 6.99 26.33
C SER A 349 10.34 8.08 27.28
N THR A 350 9.03 8.20 27.51
CA THR A 350 8.46 9.09 28.55
C THR A 350 8.86 8.63 29.95
N ILE A 351 8.79 7.33 30.25
CA ILE A 351 9.26 6.78 31.53
C ILE A 351 10.76 7.06 31.71
N PHE A 352 11.58 6.82 30.69
CA PHE A 352 13.01 7.10 30.72
C PHE A 352 13.31 8.59 30.94
N LEU A 353 12.57 9.48 30.27
CA LEU A 353 12.63 10.93 30.45
C LEU A 353 12.27 11.34 31.89
N VAL A 354 11.17 10.81 32.45
CA VAL A 354 10.76 11.10 33.84
C VAL A 354 11.79 10.60 34.86
N VAL A 355 12.36 9.41 34.66
CA VAL A 355 13.43 8.87 35.52
C VAL A 355 14.71 9.72 35.40
N ALA A 356 15.08 10.14 34.19
CA ALA A 356 16.24 10.99 33.96
C ALA A 356 16.07 12.40 34.56
N LEU A 357 14.88 13.01 34.41
CA LEU A 357 14.54 14.29 35.03
C LEU A 357 14.56 14.18 36.56
N LYS A 358 13.94 13.14 37.14
CA LYS A 358 13.98 12.86 38.58
C LYS A 358 15.42 12.68 39.08
N LYS A 359 16.28 11.96 38.34
CA LYS A 359 17.70 11.79 38.65
C LYS A 359 18.51 13.08 38.48
N TYR A 360 18.17 13.94 37.51
CA TYR A 360 18.82 15.23 37.30
C TYR A 360 18.47 16.24 38.41
N TRP A 361 17.21 16.25 38.86
CA TRP A 361 16.71 17.15 39.90
C TRP A 361 17.15 16.70 41.31
N LEU A 362 17.04 15.40 41.63
CA LEU A 362 17.57 14.83 42.88
C LEU A 362 19.10 14.71 42.90
N GLY A 363 19.75 14.71 41.74
CA GLY A 363 21.21 14.72 41.58
C GLY A 363 21.87 16.07 41.84
N GLY A 364 21.14 17.02 42.42
CA GLY A 364 21.63 18.35 42.78
C GLY A 364 22.82 18.27 43.75
N VAL A 365 23.99 18.69 43.25
CA VAL A 365 25.21 19.10 43.97
C VAL A 365 25.34 18.59 45.40
N VAL A 366 26.18 17.56 45.61
CA VAL A 366 26.67 17.21 46.96
C VAL A 366 27.22 18.49 47.60
N SER A 367 26.59 18.95 48.68
CA SER A 367 26.90 20.27 49.24
C SER A 367 28.38 20.36 49.60
N GLN A 368 28.98 21.54 49.41
CA GLN A 368 30.40 21.72 49.74
C GLN A 368 30.69 21.47 51.23
N SER A 369 29.70 21.62 52.11
CA SER A 369 29.77 21.20 53.52
C SER A 369 29.83 19.68 53.67
N LYS A 370 28.97 18.92 52.97
CA LYS A 370 28.99 17.44 52.99
C LYS A 370 30.28 16.88 52.39
N LEU A 371 30.71 17.42 51.24
CA LEU A 371 31.99 17.07 50.61
C LEU A 371 33.21 17.36 51.51
N LYS A 372 33.20 18.45 52.28
CA LYS A 372 34.23 18.74 53.30
C LYS A 372 34.14 17.78 54.49
N ALA A 373 32.94 17.47 54.99
CA ALA A 373 32.74 16.56 56.11
C ALA A 373 33.20 15.12 55.78
N ASP A 374 32.88 14.62 54.58
CA ASP A 374 33.29 13.28 54.15
C ASP A 374 34.81 13.20 53.91
N LYS A 375 35.43 14.28 53.39
CA LYS A 375 36.91 14.40 53.34
C LYS A 375 37.55 14.41 54.73
N LEU A 376 36.98 15.14 55.70
CA LEU A 376 37.47 15.17 57.09
C LEU A 376 37.34 13.80 57.78
N LYS A 377 36.22 13.09 57.57
CA LYS A 377 36.04 11.71 58.06
C LYS A 377 37.08 10.76 57.46
N ASN A 378 37.36 10.87 56.16
CA ASN A 378 38.34 10.02 55.51
C ASN A 378 39.78 10.35 55.93
N ALA A 379 40.11 11.63 56.17
CA ALA A 379 41.39 12.03 56.74
C ALA A 379 41.60 11.43 58.15
N LYS A 380 40.59 11.54 59.03
CA LYS A 380 40.55 10.91 60.37
C LYS A 380 40.52 9.37 60.39
N LYS A 381 40.62 8.70 59.23
CA LYS A 381 40.73 7.24 59.12
C LYS A 381 42.15 6.78 58.75
N TYR A 382 42.98 7.69 58.25
CA TYR A 382 44.36 7.41 57.80
C TYR A 382 45.39 8.38 58.41
N MET A 383 44.97 9.12 59.44
CA MET A 383 45.76 9.82 60.45
C MET A 383 45.42 9.20 61.80
#